data_AF-A0A2E8BB85-F1
#
_entry.id   AF-A0A2E8BB85-F1
#
_cell.length_a   1.000
_cell.length_b   1.000
_cell.length_c   1.000
_cell.angle_alpha   90.00
_cell.angle_beta   90.00
_cell.angle_gamma   90.00
#
_symmetry.space_group_name_H-M   'P 1'
#
loop_
_entity.id
_entity.type
_entity.pdbx_description
1 polymer ?
#
loop_
_entity_poly.entity_id
_entity_poly.type
_entity_poly.pdbx_seq_one_letter_code
_entity_poly.pdbx_strand_id
1 'polypeptide(L)' 'MVETLLLRNESKGTRYPIVLEKIIFVFGILGFAFVNDYVWSSIDLIWYQWMASVGLAIVVLILIEFIGRGIQSLRASK' A
#
# COMPACT_ATOMS: atom_id res chain seq x y z
N MET A 1 -14.98 -24.03 -8.70
CA MET A 1 -14.27 -25.29 -8.45
C MET A 1 -13.02 -25.33 -9.31
N VAL A 2 -11.89 -25.74 -8.75
CA VAL A 2 -10.67 -26.14 -9.47
C VAL A 2 -10.35 -27.52 -8.95
N GLU A 3 -10.16 -28.48 -9.84
CA GLU A 3 -9.52 -29.73 -9.47
C GLU A 3 -8.06 -29.42 -9.17
N THR A 4 -7.69 -29.53 -7.90
CA THR A 4 -6.29 -29.47 -7.49
C THR A 4 -5.54 -30.69 -8.02
N LEU A 5 -4.20 -30.68 -8.02
CA LEU A 5 -3.37 -31.83 -8.43
C LEU A 5 -3.67 -33.12 -7.63
N LEU A 6 -4.39 -33.00 -6.51
CA LEU A 6 -4.84 -34.10 -5.64
C LEU A 6 -6.34 -34.43 -5.82
N LEU A 7 -6.99 -33.94 -6.89
CA LEU A 7 -8.43 -34.10 -7.14
C LEU A 7 -9.32 -33.63 -5.98
N ARG A 8 -8.79 -32.78 -5.09
CA ARG A 8 -9.56 -32.17 -4.01
C ARG A 8 -10.32 -30.97 -4.54
N ASN A 9 -11.63 -30.96 -4.29
CA ASN A 9 -12.48 -29.81 -4.51
C ASN A 9 -12.17 -28.74 -3.46
N GLU A 10 -11.37 -27.74 -3.83
CA GLU A 10 -11.14 -26.57 -2.99
C GLU A 10 -11.92 -25.36 -3.51
N SER A 11 -12.35 -24.52 -2.57
CA SER A 11 -12.87 -23.20 -2.90
C SER A 11 -11.76 -22.44 -3.63
N LYS A 12 -12.05 -21.88 -4.82
CA LYS A 12 -11.11 -20.95 -5.45
C LYS A 12 -10.92 -19.80 -4.47
N GLY A 13 -9.77 -19.74 -3.80
CA GLY A 13 -9.39 -18.58 -3.00
C GLY A 13 -9.59 -17.33 -3.85
N THR A 14 -10.23 -16.32 -3.28
CA THR A 14 -10.58 -15.10 -4.01
C THR A 14 -9.30 -14.49 -4.56
N ARG A 15 -9.25 -14.28 -5.89
CA ARG A 15 -8.05 -13.72 -6.52
C ARG A 15 -7.74 -12.37 -5.87
N TYR A 16 -6.52 -12.25 -5.38
CA TYR A 16 -6.00 -11.02 -4.80
C TYR A 16 -6.17 -9.85 -5.78
N PRO A 17 -6.72 -8.69 -5.35
CA PRO A 17 -7.04 -7.59 -6.25
C PRO A 17 -5.79 -6.77 -6.61
N ILE A 18 -4.85 -7.38 -7.35
CA ILE A 18 -3.56 -6.81 -7.76
C ILE A 18 -3.70 -5.42 -8.40
N VAL A 19 -4.76 -5.19 -9.18
CA VAL A 19 -5.01 -3.90 -9.84
C VAL A 19 -5.31 -2.79 -8.84
N LEU A 20 -6.11 -3.10 -7.81
CA LEU A 20 -6.49 -2.12 -6.79
C LEU A 20 -5.28 -1.70 -5.97
N GLU A 21 -4.40 -2.63 -5.61
CA GLU A 21 -3.17 -2.31 -4.89
C GLU A 21 -2.22 -1.45 -5.71
N LYS A 22 -2.09 -1.74 -7.01
CA LYS A 22 -1.30 -0.88 -7.91
C LYS A 22 -1.84 0.54 -7.94
N ILE A 23 -3.16 0.71 -7.98
CA ILE A 23 -3.79 2.04 -7.95
C ILE A 23 -3.48 2.75 -6.63
N ILE A 24 -3.66 2.07 -5.49
CA ILE A 24 -3.36 2.62 -4.15
C ILE A 24 -1.90 3.02 -4.05
N PHE A 25 -0.98 2.19 -4.57
CA PHE A 25 0.44 2.46 -4.58
C PHE A 25 0.78 3.71 -5.41
N VAL A 26 0.20 3.84 -6.61
CA VAL A 26 0.37 5.04 -7.45
C VAL A 26 -0.13 6.30 -6.73
N PHE A 27 -1.31 6.24 -6.11
CA PHE A 27 -1.80 7.35 -5.29
C PHE A 27 -0.89 7.66 -4.10
N GLY A 28 -0.30 6.63 -3.48
CA GLY A 28 0.68 6.79 -2.41
C GLY A 28 1.93 7.53 -2.87
N ILE A 29 2.45 7.23 -4.07
CA ILE A 29 3.60 7.96 -4.65
C ILE A 29 3.24 9.42 -4.92
N LEU A 30 2.09 9.69 -5.53
CA LEU A 30 1.64 11.06 -5.82
C LEU A 30 1.44 11.86 -4.52
N GLY A 31 0.82 11.24 -3.52
CA GLY A 31 0.65 11.82 -2.19
C GLY A 31 1.99 12.08 -1.50
N PHE A 32 2.93 11.14 -1.57
CA PHE A 32 4.28 11.32 -1.06
C PHE A 32 4.95 12.52 -1.72
N ALA A 33 4.93 12.63 -3.05
CA ALA A 33 5.56 13.74 -3.75
C ALA A 33 5.00 15.10 -3.30
N PHE A 34 3.68 15.22 -3.20
CA PHE A 34 3.01 16.44 -2.78
C PHE A 34 3.34 16.82 -1.32
N VAL A 35 3.23 15.86 -0.40
CA VAL A 35 3.53 16.11 1.02
C VAL A 35 5.01 16.35 1.23
N ASN A 36 5.89 15.68 0.48
CA ASN A 36 7.33 15.86 0.58
C ASN A 36 7.74 17.26 0.10
N ASP A 37 7.14 17.78 -0.98
CA ASP A 37 7.36 19.16 -1.42
C ASP A 37 6.94 20.18 -0.34
N TYR A 38 5.80 19.93 0.32
CA TYR A 38 5.38 20.73 1.48
C TYR A 38 6.36 20.65 2.66
N VAL A 39 6.89 19.46 2.97
CA VAL A 39 7.91 19.26 4.02
C VAL A 39 9.18 20.05 3.71
N TRP A 40 9.64 20.01 2.47
CA TRP A 40 10.86 20.70 2.04
C TRP A 40 10.70 22.22 2.06
N SER A 41 9.50 22.74 1.76
CA SER A 41 9.21 24.18 1.89
C SER A 41 8.97 24.65 3.33
N SER A 42 8.74 23.73 4.28
CA SER A 42 8.42 24.06 5.67
C SER A 42 9.59 23.93 6.64
N ILE A 43 10.68 23.25 6.26
CA ILE A 43 11.83 22.97 7.12
C ILE A 43 13.07 23.63 6.51
N ASP A 44 13.70 24.55 7.25
CA ASP A 44 14.89 25.26 6.76
C ASP A 44 16.17 24.41 6.84
N LEU A 45 16.26 23.51 7.81
CA LEU A 45 17.45 22.70 8.03
C LEU A 45 17.45 21.45 7.15
N ILE A 46 18.43 21.36 6.24
CA ILE A 46 18.50 20.28 5.24
C ILE A 46 18.53 18.87 5.84
N TRP A 47 19.21 18.68 6.98
CA TRP A 47 19.24 17.38 7.65
C TRP A 47 17.85 16.93 8.13
N TYR A 48 17.04 17.88 8.60
CA TYR A 48 15.67 17.59 9.03
C TYR A 48 14.74 17.35 7.85
N GLN A 49 14.95 18.03 6.72
CA GLN A 49 14.23 17.73 5.47
C GLN A 49 14.46 16.27 5.05
N TRP A 50 15.71 15.80 5.03
CA TRP A 50 16.04 14.42 4.69
C TRP A 50 15.45 13.42 5.67
N MET A 51 15.60 13.65 6.97
CA MET A 51 15.02 12.77 8.00
C MET A 51 13.49 12.70 7.87
N ALA A 52 12.82 13.83 7.67
CA ALA A 52 11.37 13.89 7.48
C ALA A 52 10.94 13.18 6.17
N SER A 53 11.70 13.33 5.09
CA SER A 53 11.43 12.66 3.80
C SER A 53 11.49 11.13 3.94
N VAL A 54 12.53 10.62 4.61
CA VAL A 54 12.70 9.19 4.85
C VAL A 54 11.58 8.67 5.77
N GLY A 55 11.28 9.39 6.85
CA GLY A 55 10.17 9.03 7.74
C GLY A 55 8.82 9.00 7.01
N LEU A 56 8.55 10.01 6.18
CA LEU A 56 7.34 10.10 5.36
C LEU A 56 7.23 8.93 4.38
N ALA A 57 8.32 8.58 3.70
CA ALA A 57 8.34 7.44 2.78
C ALA A 57 7.97 6.13 3.49
N ILE A 58 8.55 5.88 4.66
CA ILE A 58 8.25 4.70 5.47
C ILE A 58 6.77 4.69 5.89
N VAL A 59 6.25 5.83 6.38
CA VAL A 59 4.84 5.95 6.78
C VAL A 59 3.89 5.66 5.62
N VAL A 60 4.18 6.20 4.43
CA VAL A 60 3.37 5.95 3.22
C VAL A 60 3.35 4.46 2.87
N LEU A 61 4.50 3.77 2.91
CA LEU A 61 4.56 2.33 2.65
C LEU A 61 3.75 1.51 3.67
N ILE A 62 3.84 1.86 4.96
CA ILE A 62 3.06 1.20 6.02
C ILE A 62 1.57 1.41 5.81
N LEU A 63 1.14 2.63 5.45
CA LEU A 63 -0.26 2.93 5.18
C LEU A 63 -0.79 2.15 3.97
N ILE A 64 -0.01 2.04 2.90
CA ILE A 64 -0.37 1.24 1.71
C ILE A 64 -0.59 -0.23 2.10
N GLU A 65 0.33 -0.81 2.87
CA GLU A 65 0.21 -2.19 3.37
C GLU A 65 -1.02 -2.36 4.26
N PHE A 66 -1.27 -1.41 5.17
CA PHE A 66 -2.43 -1.44 6.06
C PHE A 66 -3.76 -1.41 5.29
N ILE A 67 -3.85 -0.54 4.28
CA ILE A 67 -5.02 -0.45 3.40
C ILE A 67 -5.20 -1.75 2.60
N GLY A 68 -4.12 -2.30 2.04
CA GLY A 68 -4.13 -3.57 1.32
C GLY A 68 -4.69 -4.71 2.17
N ARG A 69 -4.17 -4.86 3.41
CA ARG A 69 -4.67 -5.84 4.39
C ARG A 69 -6.12 -5.59 4.79
N GLY A 70 -6.53 -4.33 4.95
CA GLY A 70 -7.92 -3.97 5.25
C GLY A 70 -8.88 -4.41 4.13
N ILE A 71 -8.52 -4.16 2.88
CA ILE A 71 -9.31 -4.59 1.70
C ILE A 71 -9.41 -6.12 1.63
N GLN A 72 -8.30 -6.81 1.89
CA GLN A 72 -8.27 -8.27 1.91
C GLN A 72 -9.16 -8.83 3.03
N SER A 73 -9.09 -8.26 4.23
CA SER A 73 -9.94 -8.64 5.37
C SER A 73 -11.43 -8.44 5.07
N LEU A 74 -11.81 -7.29 4.49
CA LEU A 74 -13.20 -7.01 4.11
C LEU A 74 -13.72 -7.97 3.03
N ARG A 75 -12.87 -8.41 2.10
CA ARG A 75 -13.24 -9.43 1.12
C ARG A 75 -13.33 -10.83 1.69
N ALA A 76 -12.50 -11.17 2.66
CA ALA A 76 -12.53 -12.49 3.31
C ALA A 76 -13.74 -12.65 4.25
N SER A 77 -14.26 -11.54 4.78
CA SER A 77 -15.46 -11.52 5.63
C SER A 77 -16.78 -11.60 4.83
N LYS A 78 -16.71 -11.59 3.49
CA LYS A 78 -17.86 -11.62 2.58
C LYS A 78 -17.93 -12.94 1.83
#